data_AF-W0GMN3-F1
#
_entry.id   AF-W0GMN3-F1
#
_cell.length_a   1.000
_cell.length_b   1.000
_cell.length_c   1.000
_cell.angle_alpha   90.00
_cell.angle_beta   90.00
_cell.angle_gamma   90.00
#
_symmetry.space_group_name_H-M   'P 1'
#
loop_
_entity.id
_entity.type
_entity.pdbx_description
1 polymer ?
#
loop_
_entity_poly.entity_id
_entity_poly.type
_entity_poly.pdbx_seq_one_letter_code
_entity_poly.pdbx_strand_id
1 'polypeptide(L)'
;MDTEAARNFLAAHQDLSATYNCYVYIIGENKNIIRKDNDGEPTNTASKPMLEVLNHHNLTNIVCLTIRYFGGIKLGRGRRIN
;
A
#
# COMPACT_ATOMS: atom_id res chain seq x y z
N MET A 1 -11.16 3.81 -12.84
CA MET A 1 -11.26 2.68 -11.88
C MET A 1 -12.24 3.07 -10.80
N ASP A 2 -13.00 2.14 -10.23
CA ASP A 2 -13.88 2.40 -9.08
C ASP A 2 -13.39 1.68 -7.82
N THR A 3 -14.06 1.94 -6.68
CA THR A 3 -13.68 1.38 -5.38
C THR A 3 -13.93 -0.13 -5.30
N GLU A 4 -14.87 -0.66 -6.07
CA GLU A 4 -15.17 -2.09 -6.09
C GLU A 4 -14.08 -2.87 -6.81
N ALA A 5 -13.64 -2.40 -7.99
CA ALA A 5 -12.51 -2.95 -8.71
C ALA A 5 -11.24 -2.97 -7.84
N ALA A 6 -10.99 -1.89 -7.08
CA ALA A 6 -9.85 -1.83 -6.16
C ALA A 6 -9.94 -2.86 -5.03
N ARG A 7 -11.12 -3.03 -4.42
CA ARG A 7 -11.35 -4.05 -3.38
C ARG A 7 -11.25 -5.47 -3.94
N ASN A 8 -11.75 -5.71 -5.14
CA ASN A 8 -11.67 -7.01 -5.80
C ASN A 8 -10.22 -7.39 -6.11
N PHE A 9 -9.41 -6.42 -6.58
CA PHE A 9 -7.98 -6.64 -6.76
C PHE A 9 -7.29 -7.04 -5.44
N LEU A 10 -7.56 -6.32 -4.35
CA LEU A 10 -6.98 -6.64 -3.04
C LEU A 10 -7.42 -8.03 -2.55
N ALA A 11 -8.73 -8.33 -2.61
CA ALA A 11 -9.26 -9.62 -2.18
C ALA A 11 -8.67 -10.80 -2.98
N ALA A 12 -8.38 -10.60 -4.27
CA ALA A 12 -7.83 -11.64 -5.13
C ALA A 12 -6.31 -11.87 -4.96
N HIS A 13 -5.57 -10.90 -4.42
CA HIS A 13 -4.09 -10.93 -4.41
C HIS A 13 -3.48 -10.84 -3.01
N GLN A 14 -4.25 -10.55 -1.96
CA GLN A 14 -3.76 -10.64 -0.59
C GLN A 14 -3.39 -12.08 -0.23
N ASP A 15 -2.37 -12.24 0.61
CA ASP A 15 -1.93 -13.55 1.10
C ASP A 15 -2.11 -13.62 2.62
N LEU A 16 -2.92 -14.57 3.08
CA LEU A 16 -3.21 -14.78 4.51
C LEU A 16 -2.01 -15.33 5.29
N SER A 17 -1.03 -15.91 4.62
CA SER A 17 0.22 -16.40 5.22
C SER A 17 1.28 -15.31 5.35
N ALA A 18 1.09 -14.17 4.68
CA ALA A 18 1.99 -13.05 4.80
C ALA A 18 1.90 -12.40 6.19
N THR A 19 3.00 -11.77 6.59
CA THR A 19 3.08 -11.04 7.85
C THR A 19 2.33 -9.71 7.78
N TYR A 20 2.41 -9.04 6.62
CA TYR A 20 1.69 -7.78 6.37
C TYR A 20 1.25 -7.68 4.90
N ASN A 21 0.00 -7.27 4.67
CA ASN A 21 -0.60 -6.95 3.39
C ASN A 21 -0.94 -5.45 3.31
N CYS A 22 0.07 -4.60 3.15
CA CYS A 22 -0.11 -3.15 3.10
C CYS A 22 -0.58 -2.70 1.72
N TYR A 23 -1.52 -1.76 1.64
CA TYR A 23 -1.99 -1.24 0.35
C TYR A 23 -2.22 0.27 0.31
N VAL A 24 -2.25 0.81 -0.90
CA VAL A 24 -2.71 2.15 -1.25
C VAL A 24 -3.53 2.06 -2.53
N TYR A 25 -4.64 2.78 -2.62
CA TYR A 25 -5.28 3.04 -3.91
C TYR A 25 -5.74 4.48 -4.04
N ILE A 26 -5.68 4.98 -5.27
CA ILE A 26 -6.10 6.32 -5.69
C ILE A 26 -7.09 6.15 -6.84
N ILE A 27 -8.27 6.75 -6.71
CA ILE A 27 -9.36 6.64 -7.68
C ILE A 27 -9.87 8.02 -8.10
N GLY A 28 -10.13 8.17 -9.39
CA GLY A 28 -10.67 9.38 -10.01
C GLY A 28 -9.57 10.32 -10.50
N GLU A 29 -9.80 11.00 -11.62
CA GLU A 29 -8.80 11.86 -12.27
C GLU A 29 -8.21 12.93 -11.32
N ASN A 30 -9.05 13.47 -10.43
CA ASN A 30 -8.66 14.46 -9.42
C ASN A 30 -8.30 13.86 -8.06
N LYS A 31 -7.97 12.55 -8.01
CA LYS A 31 -7.66 11.81 -6.78
C LYS A 31 -8.78 11.88 -5.74
N ASN A 32 -10.03 11.79 -6.20
CA ASN A 32 -11.25 11.95 -5.39
C ASN A 32 -11.28 10.99 -4.18
N ILE A 33 -10.73 9.79 -4.34
CA ILE A 33 -10.67 8.79 -3.27
C ILE A 33 -9.22 8.34 -3.14
N ILE A 34 -8.68 8.49 -1.93
CA ILE A 34 -7.38 7.96 -1.54
C ILE A 34 -7.60 7.10 -0.30
N ARG A 35 -7.21 5.83 -0.38
CA ARG A 35 -7.26 4.89 0.75
C ARG A 35 -5.88 4.28 0.93
N LYS A 36 -5.49 4.07 2.19
CA LYS A 36 -4.27 3.35 2.55
C LYS A 36 -4.50 2.53 3.79
N ASP A 37 -3.82 1.39 3.86
CA ASP A 37 -3.80 0.50 5.01
C ASP A 37 -2.39 -0.10 5.14
N ASN A 38 -1.91 -0.20 6.37
CA ASN A 38 -0.59 -0.73 6.69
C ASN A 38 -0.67 -2.12 7.35
N ASP A 39 -1.84 -2.72 7.46
CA ASP A 39 -2.04 -4.06 8.04
C ASP A 39 -1.38 -4.22 9.43
N GLY A 40 -1.45 -3.17 10.26
CA GLY A 40 -0.84 -3.19 11.59
C GLY A 40 0.69 -3.08 11.62
N GLU A 41 1.35 -2.79 10.48
CA GLU A 41 2.80 -2.57 10.44
C GLU A 41 3.21 -1.42 11.38
N PRO A 42 4.07 -1.65 12.39
CA PRO A 42 4.30 -0.71 13.50
C PRO A 42 4.82 0.68 13.10
N THR A 43 5.45 0.76 11.93
CA THR A 43 6.26 1.90 11.50
C THR A 43 5.65 2.66 10.33
N ASN A 44 4.49 2.22 9.80
CA ASN A 44 3.88 2.76 8.57
C ASN A 44 4.88 2.82 7.39
N THR A 45 5.80 1.85 7.28
CA THR A 45 6.92 1.90 6.33
C THR A 45 6.57 1.50 4.91
N ALA A 46 5.42 0.85 4.69
CA ALA A 46 4.96 0.52 3.35
C ALA A 46 4.03 1.59 2.80
N SER A 47 2.88 1.81 3.45
CA SER A 47 1.77 2.56 2.85
C SER A 47 2.02 4.05 2.67
N LYS A 48 2.80 4.69 3.56
CA LYS A 48 3.13 6.11 3.42
C LYS A 48 4.11 6.37 2.27
N PRO A 49 5.28 5.68 2.17
CA PRO A 49 6.16 5.83 1.01
C PRO A 49 5.48 5.47 -0.33
N MET A 50 4.62 4.45 -0.35
CA MET A 50 3.81 4.14 -1.55
C MET A 50 3.01 5.36 -1.99
N LEU A 51 2.24 5.98 -1.08
CA LEU A 51 1.42 7.15 -1.41
C LEU A 51 2.26 8.36 -1.83
N GLU A 52 3.42 8.58 -1.22
CA GLU A 52 4.33 9.68 -1.58
C GLU A 52 4.83 9.54 -3.01
N VAL A 53 5.28 8.34 -3.41
CA VAL A 53 5.73 8.07 -4.79
C VAL A 53 4.58 8.24 -5.79
N LEU A 54 3.39 7.68 -5.50
CA LEU A 54 2.23 7.83 -6.37
C LEU A 54 1.83 9.30 -6.57
N ASN A 55 1.89 10.09 -5.49
CA ASN A 55 1.60 11.52 -5.57
C ASN A 55 2.66 12.30 -6.34
N HIS A 56 3.94 12.01 -6.12
CA HIS A 56 5.06 12.65 -6.80
C HIS A 56 4.98 12.47 -8.33
N HIS A 57 4.54 11.29 -8.78
CA HIS A 57 4.34 10.99 -10.20
C HIS A 57 2.93 11.33 -10.72
N ASN A 58 2.10 11.98 -9.91
CA ASN A 58 0.70 12.30 -10.21
C ASN A 58 -0.12 11.12 -10.75
N LEU A 59 0.13 9.92 -10.21
CA LEU A 59 -0.57 8.71 -10.62
C LEU A 59 -1.97 8.66 -9.99
N THR A 60 -2.94 8.20 -10.76
CA THR A 60 -4.33 7.99 -10.32
C THR A 60 -4.94 6.78 -11.00
N ASN A 61 -6.11 6.34 -10.55
CA ASN A 61 -6.77 5.11 -10.96
C ASN A 61 -5.86 3.88 -10.80
N ILE A 62 -5.16 3.81 -9.67
CA ILE A 62 -4.13 2.82 -9.37
C ILE A 62 -4.36 2.16 -8.01
N VAL A 63 -4.03 0.87 -7.91
CA VAL A 63 -3.95 0.09 -6.67
C VAL A 63 -2.54 -0.45 -6.52
N CYS A 64 -1.97 -0.31 -5.35
CA CYS A 64 -0.68 -0.88 -4.98
C CYS A 64 -0.87 -1.77 -3.75
N LEU A 65 -0.38 -3.00 -3.82
CA LEU A 65 -0.35 -3.97 -2.73
C LEU A 65 1.11 -4.36 -2.50
N THR A 66 1.55 -4.32 -1.24
CA THR A 66 2.83 -4.85 -0.79
C THR A 66 2.58 -6.00 0.15
N ILE A 67 3.06 -7.18 -0.20
CA ILE A 67 2.98 -8.39 0.62
C ILE A 67 4.36 -8.62 1.25
N ARG A 68 4.43 -8.65 2.59
CA ARG A 68 5.67 -8.84 3.34
C ARG A 68 5.60 -10.14 4.15
N TYR A 69 6.64 -10.96 4.03
CA TYR A 69 6.83 -12.16 4.84
C TYR A 69 7.95 -11.94 5.85
N PHE A 70 7.75 -12.37 7.10
CA PHE A 70 8.77 -12.28 8.14
C PHE A 70 9.90 -13.27 7.85
N GLY A 71 11.09 -12.73 7.57
CA GLY A 71 12.28 -13.52 7.22
C GLY A 71 13.10 -14.01 8.41
N GLY A 72 12.55 -14.05 9.63
CA GLY A 72 13.27 -14.53 10.82
C GLY A 72 14.09 -13.48 11.57
N ILE A 73 14.32 -12.30 11.00
CA ILE A 73 14.99 -11.17 11.66
C ILE A 73 14.24 -9.86 11.45
N LYS A 74 14.24 -8.99 12.46
CA LYS A 74 13.69 -7.63 12.34
C LYS A 74 14.76 -6.73 11.72
N LEU A 75 14.48 -6.19 10.53
CA LEU A 75 15.42 -5.34 9.77
C LEU A 75 15.60 -3.92 10.32
N GLY A 76 15.02 -3.61 11.50
CA GLY A 76 15.03 -2.27 12.08
C GLY A 76 14.22 -1.26 11.26
N ARG A 77 14.24 0.02 11.67
CA ARG A 77 13.68 1.11 10.86
C ARG A 77 14.73 1.53 9.83
N GLY A 78 14.47 1.29 8.55
CA GLY A 78 15.24 1.94 7.49
C GLY A 78 15.20 3.46 7.65
N ARG A 79 16.28 4.16 7.29
CA ARG A 79 16.31 5.64 7.33
C ARG A 79 15.19 6.17 6.43
N ARG A 80 14.40 7.12 6.93
CA ARG A 80 13.48 7.91 6.10
C ARG A 80 14.36 8.71 5.14
N ILE A 81 14.27 8.41 3.84
CA ILE A 81 14.76 9.32 2.81
C ILE A 81 13.78 10.51 2.80
N ASN A 82 14.29 11.68 3.16
CA ASN A 82 13.59 12.96 3.03
C ASN A 82 13.94 13.58 1.68
#